data_AF-A0A956G626-F1
#
_entry.id   AF-A0A956G626-F1
#
_cell.length_a   1.000
_cell.length_b   1.000
_cell.length_c   1.000
_cell.angle_alpha   90.00
_cell.angle_beta   90.00
_cell.angle_gamma   90.00
#
_symmetry.space_group_name_H-M   'P 1'
#
loop_
_entity.id
_entity.type
_entity.pdbx_description
1 polymer ?
#
loop_
_entity_poly.entity_id
_entity_poly.type
_entity_poly.pdbx_seq_one_letter_code
_entity_poly.pdbx_strand_id
1 'polypeptide(L)'
;MIFVIVTTADAEHTLSDEHHQLRLEYLDDLARRHVLVAAGPFDDQEGAMMLVRARGMEDAVAIARADPLIEAGLERYEVRGWTDVYDPERRLGDLIDFEPPADRSGPLVAPLPDASFELVDVTTDPRYAEFRTRCFAAARIEPDDPTRLGFLGLMKAQRWKKLLLLNDGAMAGQIEIAAPEAAALPIRSEALTVIHCLWVLDAYTGLEAGRHLLSAAAEAFPDSEGLVTIAYNSALGWLPRAFFEGQGFAIVDQLDTGRFAGDEPIAAYLMWRPFSEDAAPPTWNREQLRVGIDFCPAYPWMTGKRLYWGEDYAYRVRLVKEGLRRPELLEQMPVVATRRAEPWTLVEMGLPASDLKQAIARVQSALIAEPTYYAVFYEAGDGDEMIVVYPYREYRVTKDPATWRDALRYGLDKQIPEAELRFSPIPLEKDPGGRALE
;
A
#
# COMPACT_ATOMS: atom_id res chain seq x y z
N MET A 1 -20.96 -12.08 7.80
CA MET A 1 -19.75 -12.54 7.08
C MET A 1 -19.12 -13.68 7.87
N ILE A 2 -18.27 -14.49 7.26
CA ILE A 2 -17.52 -15.53 7.97
C ILE A 2 -16.11 -15.01 8.27
N PHE A 3 -15.63 -15.30 9.46
CA PHE A 3 -14.28 -14.98 9.90
C PHE A 3 -13.61 -16.25 10.42
N VAL A 4 -12.30 -16.33 10.22
CA VAL A 4 -11.44 -17.34 10.83
C VAL A 4 -10.70 -16.68 11.99
N ILE A 5 -10.77 -17.31 13.15
CA ILE A 5 -9.98 -16.98 14.33
C ILE A 5 -8.99 -18.13 14.50
N VAL A 6 -7.70 -17.82 14.45
CA VAL A 6 -6.63 -18.78 14.72
C VAL A 6 -6.05 -18.45 16.09
N THR A 7 -5.98 -19.44 16.98
CA THR A 7 -5.35 -19.28 18.29
C THR A 7 -4.07 -20.09 18.36
N THR A 8 -3.08 -19.56 19.09
CA THR A 8 -1.79 -20.22 19.34
C THR A 8 -1.49 -20.17 20.83
N ALA A 9 -1.07 -21.30 21.38
CA ALA A 9 -0.73 -21.39 22.80
C ALA A 9 0.52 -20.56 23.12
N ASP A 10 0.55 -19.96 24.31
CA ASP A 10 1.78 -19.38 24.83
C ASP A 10 2.62 -20.48 25.52
N ALA A 11 3.87 -20.63 25.09
CA ALA A 11 4.74 -21.74 25.48
C ALA A 11 5.09 -21.76 26.98
N GLU A 12 4.82 -20.67 27.69
CA GLU A 12 5.16 -20.52 29.12
C GLU A 12 4.05 -21.00 30.07
N HIS A 13 2.85 -21.35 29.57
CA HIS A 13 1.69 -21.66 30.41
C HIS A 13 1.10 -23.04 30.16
N THR A 14 0.82 -23.79 31.23
CA THR A 14 0.13 -25.08 31.17
C THR A 14 -1.38 -24.86 31.31
N LEU A 15 -2.17 -25.33 30.34
CA LEU A 15 -3.63 -25.32 30.42
C LEU A 15 -4.13 -26.31 31.49
N SER A 16 -5.14 -25.91 32.26
CA SER A 16 -5.79 -26.75 33.26
C SER A 16 -7.11 -27.33 32.72
N ASP A 17 -7.64 -28.37 33.35
CA ASP A 17 -8.96 -28.92 33.01
C ASP A 17 -10.08 -27.86 33.13
N GLU A 18 -9.95 -26.92 34.08
CA GLU A 18 -10.88 -25.81 34.27
C GLU A 18 -10.87 -24.84 33.08
N HIS A 19 -9.69 -24.51 32.55
CA HIS A 19 -9.55 -23.69 31.34
C HIS A 19 -10.21 -24.35 30.12
N HIS A 20 -10.01 -25.65 29.94
CA HIS A 20 -10.65 -26.40 28.86
C HIS A 20 -12.18 -26.40 29.00
N GLN A 21 -12.69 -26.59 30.22
CA GLN A 21 -14.13 -26.57 30.49
C GLN A 21 -14.76 -25.21 30.15
N LEU A 22 -14.14 -24.10 30.57
CA LEU A 22 -14.61 -22.75 30.26
C LEU A 22 -14.63 -22.47 28.74
N ARG A 23 -13.58 -22.88 28.01
CA ARG A 23 -13.53 -22.79 26.55
C ARG A 23 -14.68 -23.56 25.90
N LEU A 24 -14.96 -24.78 26.36
CA LEU A 24 -16.04 -25.60 25.79
C LEU A 24 -17.42 -24.96 26.04
N GLU A 25 -17.65 -24.39 27.23
CA GLU A 25 -18.89 -23.67 27.54
C GLU A 25 -19.07 -22.42 26.67
N TYR A 26 -17.97 -21.70 26.40
CA TYR A 26 -17.95 -20.56 25.48
C TYR A 26 -18.32 -20.96 24.04
N LEU A 27 -17.70 -22.04 23.52
CA LEU A 27 -18.00 -22.55 22.19
C LEU A 27 -19.45 -23.04 22.07
N ASP A 28 -19.98 -23.69 23.11
CA ASP A 28 -21.37 -24.15 23.17
C ASP A 28 -22.36 -22.97 23.16
N ASP A 29 -22.02 -21.86 23.85
CA ASP A 29 -22.80 -20.62 23.77
C ASP A 29 -22.80 -19.99 22.36
N LEU A 30 -21.63 -19.91 21.72
CA LEU A 30 -21.53 -19.40 20.35
C LEU A 30 -22.32 -20.29 19.37
N ALA A 31 -22.32 -21.61 19.57
CA ALA A 31 -23.09 -22.55 18.77
C ALA A 31 -24.61 -22.35 18.96
N ARG A 32 -25.08 -22.19 20.21
CA ARG A 32 -26.49 -21.90 20.51
C ARG A 32 -26.99 -20.60 19.87
N ARG A 33 -26.12 -19.60 19.75
CA ARG A 33 -26.43 -18.30 19.10
C ARG A 33 -26.28 -18.35 17.57
N HIS A 34 -25.98 -19.49 16.98
CA HIS A 34 -25.67 -19.66 15.55
C HIS A 34 -24.52 -18.77 15.06
N VAL A 35 -23.60 -18.41 15.96
CA VAL A 35 -22.38 -17.66 15.68
C VAL A 35 -21.26 -18.61 15.28
N LEU A 36 -21.11 -19.76 15.94
CA LEU A 36 -20.09 -20.74 15.61
C LEU A 36 -20.47 -21.55 14.35
N VAL A 37 -19.57 -21.61 13.37
CA VAL A 37 -19.68 -22.46 12.17
C VAL A 37 -18.93 -23.77 12.38
N ALA A 38 -17.69 -23.68 12.82
CA ALA A 38 -16.84 -24.82 13.15
C ALA A 38 -15.74 -24.39 14.13
N ALA A 39 -15.26 -25.30 14.97
CA ALA A 39 -14.05 -25.08 15.76
C ALA A 39 -13.32 -26.40 16.00
N GLY A 40 -11.99 -26.33 16.13
CA GLY A 40 -11.17 -27.49 16.48
C GLY A 40 -9.68 -27.15 16.53
N PRO A 41 -8.88 -27.97 17.23
CA PRO A 41 -7.43 -27.84 17.20
C PRO A 41 -6.87 -28.23 15.83
N PHE A 42 -5.67 -27.73 15.51
CA PHE A 42 -4.87 -28.28 14.42
C PHE A 42 -4.33 -29.67 14.82
N ASP A 43 -4.04 -30.51 13.83
CA ASP A 43 -3.56 -31.87 14.04
C ASP A 43 -2.13 -31.93 14.60
N ASP A 44 -1.34 -30.87 14.35
CA ASP A 44 -0.03 -30.62 14.92
C ASP A 44 -0.05 -30.12 16.39
N GLN A 45 -1.23 -29.80 16.92
CA GLN A 45 -1.44 -29.25 18.27
C GLN A 45 -0.77 -27.89 18.52
N GLU A 46 -0.32 -27.16 17.49
CA GLU A 46 0.29 -25.83 17.65
C GLU A 46 -0.74 -24.70 17.83
N GLY A 47 -2.03 -25.04 17.85
CA GLY A 47 -3.10 -24.08 18.04
C GLY A 47 -4.47 -24.64 17.72
N ALA A 48 -5.43 -23.73 17.57
CA ALA A 48 -6.79 -24.07 17.17
C ALA A 48 -7.35 -23.05 16.17
N MET A 49 -8.42 -23.46 15.50
CA MET A 49 -9.16 -22.63 14.57
C MET A 49 -10.63 -22.58 14.95
N MET A 50 -11.22 -21.39 14.79
CA MET A 50 -12.66 -21.15 14.88
C MET A 50 -13.14 -20.47 13.60
N LEU A 51 -14.20 -20.96 12.99
CA LEU A 51 -14.96 -20.28 11.95
C LEU A 51 -16.23 -19.71 12.58
N VAL A 52 -16.41 -18.39 12.50
CA VAL A 52 -17.53 -17.69 13.14
C VAL A 52 -18.28 -16.79 12.15
N ARG A 53 -19.59 -16.69 12.34
CA ARG A 53 -20.45 -15.70 11.67
C ARG A 53 -20.46 -14.43 12.50
N ALA A 54 -19.97 -13.34 11.92
CA ALA A 54 -19.96 -12.04 12.57
C ALA A 54 -20.46 -10.95 11.61
N ARG A 55 -20.98 -9.86 12.18
CA ARG A 55 -21.44 -8.68 11.42
C ARG A 55 -20.30 -7.93 10.73
N GLY A 56 -19.08 -8.09 11.22
CA GLY A 56 -17.87 -7.40 10.77
C GLY A 56 -16.63 -7.93 11.47
N MET A 57 -15.45 -7.45 11.05
CA MET A 57 -14.17 -7.82 11.67
C MET A 57 -14.16 -7.54 13.18
N GLU A 58 -14.77 -6.43 13.59
CA GLU A 58 -14.91 -6.04 15.00
C GLU A 58 -15.72 -7.05 15.82
N ASP A 59 -16.88 -7.46 15.31
CA ASP A 59 -17.75 -8.46 15.95
C ASP A 59 -16.99 -9.81 16.06
N ALA A 60 -16.15 -10.15 15.07
CA ALA A 60 -15.27 -11.33 15.11
C ALA A 60 -14.12 -11.19 16.11
N VAL A 61 -13.49 -10.02 16.23
CA VAL A 61 -12.46 -9.72 17.23
C VAL A 61 -13.04 -9.73 18.64
N ALA A 62 -14.25 -9.21 18.84
CA ALA A 62 -14.96 -9.28 20.11
C ALA A 62 -15.23 -10.74 20.51
N ILE A 63 -15.64 -11.58 19.54
CA ILE A 63 -15.76 -13.04 19.74
C ILE A 63 -14.39 -13.65 20.09
N ALA A 64 -13.30 -13.27 19.45
CA ALA A 64 -11.97 -13.79 19.81
C ALA A 64 -11.55 -13.36 21.23
N ARG A 65 -11.75 -12.10 21.62
CA ARG A 65 -11.35 -11.56 22.93
C ARG A 65 -12.17 -12.09 24.10
N ALA A 66 -13.44 -12.41 23.87
CA ALA A 66 -14.32 -13.00 24.88
C ALA A 66 -14.04 -14.49 25.13
N ASP A 67 -13.09 -15.07 24.39
CA ASP A 67 -12.66 -16.42 24.63
C ASP A 67 -11.88 -16.53 25.96
N PRO A 68 -12.27 -17.46 26.87
CA PRO A 68 -11.65 -17.57 28.18
C PRO A 68 -10.13 -17.80 28.19
N LEU A 69 -9.56 -18.48 27.19
CA LEU A 69 -8.10 -18.70 27.17
C LEU A 69 -7.34 -17.47 26.68
N ILE A 70 -7.98 -16.67 25.80
CA ILE A 70 -7.44 -15.41 25.33
C ILE A 70 -7.55 -14.35 26.43
N GLU A 71 -8.70 -14.28 27.12
CA GLU A 71 -8.92 -13.38 28.25
C GLU A 71 -7.94 -13.66 29.41
N ALA A 72 -7.66 -14.93 29.67
CA ALA A 72 -6.67 -15.35 30.67
C ALA A 72 -5.20 -15.15 30.23
N GLY A 73 -4.95 -14.70 28.99
CA GLY A 73 -3.60 -14.51 28.45
C GLY A 73 -2.83 -15.80 28.17
N LEU A 74 -3.53 -16.94 28.04
CA LEU A 74 -2.93 -18.26 27.81
C LEU A 74 -2.76 -18.57 26.32
N GLU A 75 -3.55 -17.92 25.47
CA GLU A 75 -3.46 -18.01 24.02
C GLU A 75 -3.40 -16.63 23.38
N ARG A 76 -2.70 -16.55 22.25
CA ARG A 76 -2.75 -15.41 21.33
C ARG A 76 -3.67 -15.74 20.18
N TYR A 77 -4.18 -14.70 19.51
CA TYR A 77 -5.11 -14.89 18.40
C TYR A 77 -4.78 -14.00 17.19
N GLU A 78 -5.23 -14.47 16.04
CA GLU A 78 -5.30 -13.71 14.80
C GLU A 78 -6.71 -13.87 14.21
N VAL A 79 -7.31 -12.78 13.73
CA VAL A 79 -8.62 -12.80 13.07
C VAL A 79 -8.46 -12.42 11.61
N ARG A 80 -8.99 -13.26 10.72
CA ARG A 80 -8.98 -13.05 9.27
C ARG A 80 -10.39 -13.10 8.71
N GLY A 81 -10.69 -12.25 7.74
CA GLY A 81 -11.90 -12.38 6.94
C GLY A 81 -11.84 -13.65 6.10
N TRP A 82 -12.94 -14.41 6.05
CA TRP A 82 -13.04 -15.59 5.21
C TRP A 82 -14.08 -15.36 4.11
N THR A 83 -13.60 -15.31 2.87
CA THR A 83 -14.46 -15.25 1.69
C THR A 83 -14.63 -16.67 1.17
N ASP A 84 -15.86 -17.16 1.19
CA ASP A 84 -16.18 -18.43 0.54
C ASP A 84 -16.16 -18.22 -0.98
N VAL A 85 -15.08 -18.69 -1.60
CA VAL A 85 -14.86 -18.62 -3.06
C VAL A 85 -15.43 -19.85 -3.78
N TYR A 86 -15.88 -20.86 -3.03
CA TYR A 86 -16.42 -22.09 -3.59
C TYR A 86 -17.84 -22.31 -3.10
N ASP A 87 -18.79 -21.77 -3.85
CA ASP A 87 -20.19 -22.14 -3.73
C ASP A 87 -20.53 -23.08 -4.89
N PRO A 88 -20.84 -24.36 -4.64
CA PRO A 88 -21.12 -25.34 -5.68
C PRO A 88 -22.39 -25.01 -6.49
N GLU A 89 -23.20 -24.04 -6.06
CA GLU A 89 -24.35 -23.53 -6.81
C GLU A 89 -24.08 -22.22 -7.57
N ARG A 90 -22.94 -21.53 -7.33
CA ARG A 90 -22.55 -20.29 -8.04
C ARG A 90 -21.87 -20.58 -9.37
N ARG A 91 -22.17 -19.78 -10.41
CA ARG A 91 -21.55 -19.90 -11.74
C ARG A 91 -20.42 -18.88 -11.92
N LEU A 92 -19.39 -19.29 -12.65
CA LEU A 92 -18.15 -18.54 -12.93
C LEU A 92 -18.35 -17.14 -13.58
N GLY A 93 -19.55 -16.83 -14.07
CA GLY A 93 -19.90 -15.54 -14.70
C GLY A 93 -20.32 -14.44 -13.71
N ASP A 94 -20.55 -14.77 -12.44
CA ASP A 94 -21.14 -13.84 -11.46
C ASP A 94 -20.08 -12.96 -10.75
N LEU A 95 -18.82 -13.03 -11.18
CA LEU A 95 -17.69 -12.29 -10.59
C LEU A 95 -17.59 -10.82 -11.04
N ILE A 96 -18.44 -10.36 -11.97
CA ILE A 96 -18.37 -9.01 -12.54
C ILE A 96 -19.47 -8.07 -12.00
N ASP A 97 -20.52 -8.59 -11.37
CA ASP A 97 -21.62 -7.77 -10.87
C ASP A 97 -21.65 -7.73 -9.34
N PHE A 98 -20.66 -7.05 -8.73
CA PHE A 98 -20.89 -6.47 -7.41
C PHE A 98 -21.72 -5.20 -7.62
N GLU A 99 -23.03 -5.34 -7.75
CA GLU A 99 -23.93 -4.19 -7.60
C GLU A 99 -23.75 -3.67 -6.17
N PRO A 100 -23.30 -2.42 -5.98
CA PRO A 100 -23.22 -1.83 -4.66
C PRO A 100 -24.63 -1.88 -4.05
N PRO A 101 -24.79 -2.35 -2.79
CA PRO A 101 -26.12 -2.42 -2.21
C PRO A 101 -26.75 -1.02 -2.23
N ALA A 102 -27.98 -0.96 -2.74
CA ALA A 102 -28.73 0.26 -3.08
C ALA A 102 -29.01 1.22 -1.90
N ASP A 103 -28.48 0.94 -0.70
CA ASP A 103 -28.77 1.64 0.56
C ASP A 103 -27.47 2.04 1.28
N ARG A 104 -26.56 2.73 0.58
CA ARG A 104 -25.29 3.22 1.17
C ARG A 104 -25.06 4.73 1.03
N SER A 105 -25.95 5.44 0.33
CA SER A 105 -25.99 6.90 0.34
C SER A 105 -26.51 7.40 1.68
N GLY A 106 -25.91 8.48 2.18
CA GLY A 106 -26.33 9.12 3.42
C GLY A 106 -25.18 9.35 4.39
N PRO A 107 -25.43 10.14 5.44
CA PRO A 107 -24.39 10.55 6.38
C PRO A 107 -23.73 9.33 7.03
N LEU A 108 -22.41 9.38 7.17
CA LEU A 108 -21.72 8.52 8.11
C LEU A 108 -22.25 8.84 9.49
N VAL A 109 -23.05 7.95 10.06
CA VAL A 109 -23.45 8.09 11.45
C VAL A 109 -22.26 7.63 12.29
N ALA A 110 -21.65 8.58 12.99
CA ALA A 110 -20.65 8.28 14.00
C ALA A 110 -21.19 7.19 14.94
N PRO A 111 -20.32 6.29 15.42
CA PRO A 111 -20.70 5.46 16.56
C PRO A 111 -21.23 6.31 17.71
N LEU A 112 -22.08 5.69 18.56
CA LEU A 112 -22.41 6.32 19.83
C LEU A 112 -21.08 6.65 20.52
N PRO A 113 -20.88 7.91 20.95
CA PRO A 113 -19.59 8.33 21.46
C PRO A 113 -19.26 7.51 22.68
N ASP A 114 -18.23 6.65 22.57
CA ASP A 114 -17.48 6.27 23.75
C ASP A 114 -16.83 7.57 24.26
N ALA A 115 -17.14 7.95 25.49
CA ALA A 115 -16.73 9.22 26.07
C ALA A 115 -15.20 9.34 26.22
N SER A 116 -14.48 8.23 26.00
CA SER A 116 -13.02 8.14 25.95
C SER A 116 -12.42 8.79 24.69
N PHE A 117 -13.16 8.85 23.57
CA PHE A 117 -12.63 9.38 22.31
C PHE A 117 -12.82 10.90 22.15
N GLU A 118 -11.73 11.61 21.88
CA GLU A 118 -11.70 13.04 21.55
C GLU A 118 -11.14 13.26 20.14
N LEU A 119 -11.79 14.10 19.35
CA LEU A 119 -11.29 14.56 18.05
C LEU A 119 -10.66 15.94 18.17
N VAL A 120 -9.44 16.08 17.65
CA VAL A 120 -8.69 17.33 17.67
C VAL A 120 -8.32 17.75 16.25
N ASP A 121 -8.72 18.95 15.84
CA ASP A 121 -8.28 19.56 14.59
C ASP A 121 -6.93 20.26 14.78
N VAL A 122 -5.85 19.60 14.33
CA VAL A 122 -4.49 20.13 14.53
C VAL A 122 -4.18 21.29 13.59
N THR A 123 -4.98 21.52 12.55
CA THR A 123 -4.79 22.69 11.68
C THR A 123 -5.11 23.98 12.40
N THR A 124 -6.01 23.92 13.39
CA THR A 124 -6.43 25.07 14.20
C THR A 124 -5.93 25.03 15.64
N ASP A 125 -5.81 23.84 16.24
CA ASP A 125 -5.44 23.71 17.65
C ASP A 125 -3.91 23.88 17.85
N PRO A 126 -3.45 24.87 18.63
CA PRO A 126 -2.03 25.08 18.88
C PRO A 126 -1.40 24.01 19.79
N ARG A 127 -2.17 23.30 20.61
CA ARG A 127 -1.68 22.26 21.53
C ARG A 127 -0.98 21.12 20.80
N TYR A 128 -1.41 20.85 19.57
CA TYR A 128 -0.95 19.73 18.74
C TYR A 128 -0.32 20.21 17.42
N ALA A 129 0.16 21.45 17.38
CA ALA A 129 0.67 22.07 16.14
C ALA A 129 1.84 21.33 15.51
N GLU A 130 2.64 20.59 16.28
CA GLU A 130 3.74 19.76 15.76
C GLU A 130 3.25 18.64 14.83
N PHE A 131 2.02 18.15 15.01
CA PHE A 131 1.42 17.11 14.17
C PHE A 131 0.90 17.64 12.83
N ARG A 132 0.97 18.95 12.58
CA ARG A 132 0.70 19.50 11.23
C ARG A 132 1.70 18.96 10.22
N THR A 133 2.98 18.95 10.59
CA THR A 133 4.09 18.50 9.74
C THR A 133 4.47 17.05 10.05
N ARG A 134 4.29 16.56 11.29
CA ARG A 134 4.62 15.17 11.66
C ARG A 134 3.49 14.19 11.41
N CYS A 135 3.83 12.96 11.02
CA CYS A 135 2.93 11.80 11.14
C CYS A 135 3.18 11.13 12.49
N PHE A 136 2.14 10.85 13.27
CA PHE A 136 2.35 10.20 14.57
C PHE A 136 2.65 8.69 14.43
N ALA A 137 2.16 8.06 13.36
CA ALA A 137 2.32 6.63 13.09
C ALA A 137 3.71 6.25 12.55
N ALA A 138 4.37 7.21 11.90
CA ALA A 138 5.70 7.03 11.36
C ALA A 138 6.62 8.04 12.04
N ALA A 139 7.46 7.56 12.97
CA ALA A 139 8.58 8.31 13.55
C ALA A 139 9.68 8.67 12.51
N ARG A 140 9.28 8.91 11.26
CA ARG A 140 10.12 9.07 10.07
C ARG A 140 9.86 10.39 9.33
N ILE A 141 8.91 11.21 9.79
CA ILE A 141 8.68 12.54 9.21
C ILE A 141 9.09 13.59 10.24
N GLU A 142 10.25 14.19 10.03
CA GLU A 142 10.70 15.29 10.86
C GLU A 142 9.90 16.58 10.57
N PRO A 143 9.77 17.52 11.53
CA PRO A 143 9.00 18.74 11.36
C PRO A 143 9.45 19.60 10.18
N ASP A 144 10.73 19.49 9.83
CA ASP A 144 11.41 20.25 8.78
C ASP A 144 11.61 19.44 7.48
N ASP A 145 10.96 18.28 7.35
CA ASP A 145 11.05 17.47 6.12
C ASP A 145 10.62 18.30 4.89
N PRO A 146 11.50 18.45 3.89
CA PRO A 146 11.27 19.36 2.76
C PRO A 146 10.14 18.88 1.84
N THR A 147 9.90 17.57 1.75
CA THR A 147 8.80 17.01 0.95
C THR A 147 7.47 17.40 1.59
N ARG A 148 7.36 17.16 2.90
CA ARG A 148 6.15 17.47 3.65
C ARG A 148 5.90 18.98 3.75
N LEU A 149 6.94 19.78 3.99
CA LEU A 149 6.84 21.24 3.98
C LEU A 149 6.49 21.79 2.59
N GLY A 150 7.04 21.20 1.53
CA GLY A 150 6.69 21.53 0.15
C GLY A 150 5.21 21.27 -0.12
N PHE A 151 4.73 20.08 0.22
CA PHE A 151 3.31 19.73 0.14
C PHE A 151 2.43 20.71 0.93
N LEU A 152 2.69 20.90 2.23
CA LEU A 152 1.93 21.83 3.05
C LEU A 152 2.02 23.28 2.56
N GLY A 153 3.11 23.64 1.87
CA GLY A 153 3.26 24.92 1.17
C GLY A 153 2.25 25.09 0.03
N LEU A 154 1.97 24.02 -0.72
CA LEU A 154 0.89 23.99 -1.72
C LEU A 154 -0.48 24.10 -1.04
N MET A 155 -0.66 23.39 0.09
CA MET A 155 -1.91 23.39 0.86
C MET A 155 -2.24 24.71 1.55
N LYS A 156 -1.23 25.54 1.85
CA LYS A 156 -1.35 26.75 2.69
C LYS A 156 -2.31 27.81 2.13
N ALA A 157 -2.81 27.65 0.90
CA ALA A 157 -3.81 28.52 0.29
C ALA A 157 -5.23 27.91 0.25
N GLN A 158 -5.47 26.70 0.77
CA GLN A 158 -6.66 25.92 0.41
C GLN A 158 -7.27 25.11 1.58
N ARG A 159 -8.45 24.53 1.32
CA ARG A 159 -9.35 23.87 2.28
C ARG A 159 -8.86 22.46 2.64
N TRP A 160 -8.05 22.34 3.69
CA TRP A 160 -7.59 21.05 4.21
C TRP A 160 -7.69 20.98 5.72
N LYS A 161 -7.76 19.75 6.23
CA LYS A 161 -7.76 19.45 7.67
C LYS A 161 -6.91 18.24 7.95
N LYS A 162 -6.36 18.22 9.15
CA LYS A 162 -5.77 17.03 9.75
C LYS A 162 -6.36 16.90 11.14
N LEU A 163 -6.99 15.76 11.38
CA LEU A 163 -7.66 15.47 12.64
C LEU A 163 -6.90 14.35 13.34
N LEU A 164 -6.67 14.50 14.63
CA LEU A 164 -6.20 13.45 15.51
C LEU A 164 -7.38 12.89 16.28
N LEU A 165 -7.40 11.58 16.45
CA LEU A 165 -8.28 10.90 17.38
C LEU A 165 -7.45 10.53 18.60
N LEU A 166 -7.90 10.97 19.77
CA LEU A 166 -7.34 10.64 21.07
C LEU A 166 -8.29 9.70 21.80
N ASN A 167 -7.75 8.77 22.58
CA ASN A 167 -8.47 7.95 23.54
C ASN A 167 -7.90 8.19 24.93
N ASP A 168 -8.67 8.78 25.84
CA ASP A 168 -8.22 9.20 27.18
C ASP A 168 -6.92 10.03 27.14
N GLY A 169 -6.82 10.91 26.15
CA GLY A 169 -5.65 11.77 25.91
C GLY A 169 -4.46 11.08 25.21
N ALA A 170 -4.49 9.76 25.02
CA ALA A 170 -3.48 9.03 24.25
C ALA A 170 -3.82 9.04 22.75
N MET A 171 -2.80 9.06 21.89
CA MET A 171 -3.00 9.00 20.44
C MET A 171 -3.65 7.67 20.02
N ALA A 172 -4.77 7.73 19.32
CA ALA A 172 -5.49 6.57 18.78
C ALA A 172 -5.46 6.50 17.25
N GLY A 173 -5.55 7.65 16.58
CA GLY A 173 -5.61 7.71 15.12
C GLY A 173 -5.38 9.09 14.54
N GLN A 174 -5.31 9.17 13.21
CA GLN A 174 -5.35 10.43 12.47
C GLN A 174 -6.06 10.23 11.13
N ILE A 175 -6.60 11.32 10.61
CA ILE A 175 -7.04 11.42 9.23
C ILE A 175 -6.59 12.77 8.66
N GLU A 176 -6.12 12.75 7.42
CA GLU A 176 -5.78 13.96 6.66
C GLU A 176 -6.67 14.03 5.43
N ILE A 177 -7.37 15.15 5.31
CA ILE A 177 -8.41 15.38 4.30
C ILE A 177 -8.25 16.75 3.66
N ALA A 178 -8.70 16.87 2.41
CA ALA A 178 -8.69 18.11 1.68
C ALA A 178 -9.84 18.19 0.67
N ALA A 179 -10.19 19.40 0.26
CA ALA A 179 -10.98 19.61 -0.96
C ALA A 179 -10.16 19.19 -2.20
N PRO A 180 -10.79 18.87 -3.35
CA PRO A 180 -10.10 18.30 -4.50
C PRO A 180 -9.01 19.21 -5.08
N GLU A 181 -9.19 20.53 -5.03
CA GLU A 181 -8.20 21.52 -5.47
C GLU A 181 -6.95 21.58 -4.58
N ALA A 182 -7.07 21.11 -3.35
CA ALA A 182 -5.99 20.98 -2.38
C ALA A 182 -5.47 19.57 -2.26
N ALA A 183 -6.13 18.60 -2.88
CA ALA A 183 -5.79 17.22 -2.70
C ALA A 183 -4.43 16.87 -3.32
N ALA A 184 -3.56 16.18 -2.57
CA ALA A 184 -2.37 15.53 -3.14
C ALA A 184 -2.72 14.49 -4.21
N LEU A 185 -3.94 13.94 -4.10
CA LEU A 185 -4.54 13.01 -5.03
C LEU A 185 -5.33 13.82 -6.06
N PRO A 186 -4.90 13.89 -7.33
CA PRO A 186 -5.54 14.72 -8.33
C PRO A 186 -6.83 14.06 -8.82
N ILE A 187 -7.90 14.28 -8.06
CA ILE A 187 -9.26 13.81 -8.31
C ILE A 187 -10.05 14.96 -8.93
N ARG A 188 -10.75 14.70 -10.03
CA ARG A 188 -11.65 15.66 -10.66
C ARG A 188 -13.01 15.59 -9.97
N SER A 189 -13.28 16.58 -9.14
CA SER A 189 -14.60 16.89 -8.59
C SER A 189 -14.60 18.32 -8.05
N GLU A 190 -15.77 18.94 -7.96
CA GLU A 190 -15.94 20.29 -7.41
C GLU A 190 -16.41 20.29 -5.95
N ALA A 191 -16.96 19.18 -5.45
CA ALA A 191 -17.64 19.13 -4.16
C ALA A 191 -17.42 17.79 -3.43
N LEU A 192 -16.17 17.41 -3.15
CA LEU A 192 -15.87 16.19 -2.39
C LEU A 192 -14.82 16.42 -1.30
N THR A 193 -14.84 15.57 -0.28
CA THR A 193 -13.76 15.47 0.70
C THR A 193 -12.83 14.35 0.28
N VAL A 194 -11.61 14.71 -0.10
CA VAL A 194 -10.55 13.75 -0.44
C VAL A 194 -9.82 13.32 0.82
N ILE A 195 -9.74 12.02 1.07
CA ILE A 195 -8.96 11.43 2.16
C ILE A 195 -7.60 11.01 1.61
N HIS A 196 -6.53 11.65 2.11
CA HIS A 196 -5.14 11.35 1.74
C HIS A 196 -4.51 10.28 2.61
N CYS A 197 -4.84 10.32 3.89
CA CYS A 197 -4.25 9.46 4.89
C CYS A 197 -5.32 9.17 5.93
N LEU A 198 -5.41 7.91 6.30
CA LEU A 198 -6.14 7.44 7.46
C LEU A 198 -5.24 6.43 8.17
N TRP A 199 -5.05 6.63 9.47
CA TRP A 199 -4.27 5.72 10.30
C TRP A 199 -4.94 5.53 11.65
N VAL A 200 -4.98 4.29 12.12
CA VAL A 200 -5.41 3.91 13.47
C VAL A 200 -4.32 3.00 14.03
N LEU A 201 -3.89 3.21 15.27
CA LEU A 201 -2.92 2.29 15.89
C LEU A 201 -3.60 0.94 16.17
N ASP A 202 -2.84 -0.13 16.07
CA ASP A 202 -3.32 -1.51 16.26
C ASP A 202 -4.07 -1.69 17.59
N ALA A 203 -3.64 -1.01 18.66
CA ALA A 203 -4.30 -1.04 19.97
C ALA A 203 -5.76 -0.55 19.94
N TYR A 204 -6.13 0.29 18.96
CA TYR A 204 -7.46 0.85 18.76
C TYR A 204 -8.16 0.32 17.51
N THR A 205 -7.53 -0.64 16.80
CA THR A 205 -8.19 -1.36 15.70
C THR A 205 -9.34 -2.18 16.26
N GLY A 206 -10.52 -2.04 15.66
CA GLY A 206 -11.76 -2.68 16.14
C GLY A 206 -12.48 -1.93 17.27
N LEU A 207 -12.04 -0.73 17.65
CA LEU A 207 -12.75 0.14 18.61
C LEU A 207 -13.45 1.31 17.90
N GLU A 208 -13.94 1.08 16.68
CA GLU A 208 -14.63 2.09 15.85
C GLU A 208 -13.84 3.39 15.55
N ALA A 209 -12.57 3.48 15.94
CA ALA A 209 -11.70 4.65 15.75
C ALA A 209 -11.64 5.11 14.29
N GLY A 210 -11.54 4.16 13.34
CA GLY A 210 -11.60 4.46 11.91
C GLY A 210 -12.94 5.05 11.48
N ARG A 211 -14.05 4.58 12.06
CA ARG A 211 -15.41 5.07 11.77
C ARG A 211 -15.61 6.49 12.32
N HIS A 212 -15.09 6.79 13.52
CA HIS A 212 -15.06 8.15 14.06
C HIS A 212 -14.30 9.12 13.16
N LEU A 213 -13.11 8.73 12.69
CA LEU A 213 -12.31 9.55 11.78
C LEU A 213 -13.01 9.79 10.43
N LEU A 214 -13.67 8.77 9.87
CA LEU A 214 -14.44 8.93 8.64
C LEU A 214 -15.66 9.83 8.82
N SER A 215 -16.39 9.70 9.94
CA SER A 215 -17.50 10.59 10.26
C SER A 215 -17.04 12.05 10.36
N ALA A 216 -15.92 12.27 11.05
CA ALA A 216 -15.33 13.59 11.17
C ALA A 216 -14.90 14.17 9.81
N ALA A 217 -14.42 13.33 8.89
CA ALA A 217 -14.16 13.75 7.51
C ALA A 217 -15.41 14.10 6.73
N ALA A 218 -16.52 13.39 6.94
CA ALA A 218 -17.78 13.71 6.28
C ALA A 218 -18.34 15.07 6.72
N GLU A 219 -18.12 15.44 7.98
CA GLU A 219 -18.59 16.71 8.56
C GLU A 219 -17.60 17.87 8.34
N ALA A 220 -16.37 17.59 7.93
CA ALA A 220 -15.30 18.58 7.85
C ALA A 220 -15.58 19.72 6.86
N PHE A 221 -16.26 19.40 5.76
CA PHE A 221 -16.61 20.31 4.66
C PHE A 221 -18.12 20.19 4.38
N PRO A 222 -18.95 21.12 4.92
CA PRO A 222 -20.41 21.00 4.88
C PRO A 222 -21.07 20.98 3.49
N ASP A 223 -20.36 21.49 2.49
CA ASP A 223 -20.72 21.55 1.07
C ASP A 223 -20.21 20.35 0.27
N SER A 224 -19.56 19.39 0.93
CA SER A 224 -19.12 18.15 0.30
C SER A 224 -20.31 17.24 0.00
N GLU A 225 -20.32 16.64 -1.19
CA GLU A 225 -21.33 15.68 -1.63
C GLU A 225 -20.92 14.23 -1.35
N GLY A 226 -19.73 14.01 -0.80
CA GLY A 226 -19.24 12.67 -0.49
C GLY A 226 -17.79 12.59 -0.06
N LEU A 227 -17.38 11.39 0.33
CA LEU A 227 -15.98 11.06 0.60
C LEU A 227 -15.36 10.36 -0.60
N VAL A 228 -14.10 10.67 -0.88
CA VAL A 228 -13.32 9.98 -1.90
C VAL A 228 -11.92 9.67 -1.40
N THR A 229 -11.39 8.53 -1.78
CA THR A 229 -10.03 8.12 -1.44
C THR A 229 -9.46 7.17 -2.47
N ILE A 230 -8.17 6.83 -2.31
CA ILE A 230 -7.55 5.72 -3.00
C ILE A 230 -7.29 4.62 -1.99
N ALA A 231 -7.77 3.42 -2.28
CA ALA A 231 -7.50 2.22 -1.50
C ALA A 231 -6.69 1.21 -2.33
N TYR A 232 -6.12 0.22 -1.65
CA TYR A 232 -5.26 -0.79 -2.30
C TYR A 232 -5.75 -2.22 -2.02
N ASN A 233 -5.45 -3.16 -2.93
CA ASN A 233 -5.70 -4.61 -2.74
C ASN A 233 -4.66 -5.30 -1.85
N SER A 234 -3.57 -4.63 -1.49
CA SER A 234 -2.38 -5.27 -0.94
C SER A 234 -2.57 -5.82 0.47
N ALA A 235 -1.79 -6.85 0.83
CA ALA A 235 -1.56 -7.28 2.22
C ALA A 235 -0.88 -6.21 3.11
N LEU A 236 -0.48 -5.08 2.54
CA LEU A 236 -0.02 -3.93 3.32
C LEU A 236 -1.22 -3.40 4.11
N GLY A 237 -1.10 -3.26 5.43
CA GLY A 237 -2.15 -2.74 6.33
C GLY A 237 -2.54 -1.26 6.10
N TRP A 238 -2.35 -0.74 4.89
CA TRP A 238 -2.43 0.66 4.50
C TRP A 238 -3.61 0.90 3.58
N LEU A 239 -4.57 1.71 4.01
CA LEU A 239 -5.80 2.03 3.25
C LEU A 239 -6.40 0.79 2.54
N PRO A 240 -6.68 -0.30 3.29
CA PRO A 240 -7.12 -1.53 2.67
C PRO A 240 -8.52 -1.36 2.06
N ARG A 241 -8.69 -1.77 0.80
CA ARG A 241 -9.97 -1.71 0.07
C ARG A 241 -11.13 -2.25 0.90
N ALA A 242 -10.95 -3.43 1.52
CA ALA A 242 -11.98 -4.10 2.30
C ALA A 242 -12.51 -3.25 3.48
N PHE A 243 -11.66 -2.42 4.09
CA PHE A 243 -12.09 -1.51 5.14
C PHE A 243 -13.09 -0.48 4.60
N PHE A 244 -12.74 0.20 3.49
CA PHE A 244 -13.60 1.22 2.88
C PHE A 244 -14.89 0.64 2.32
N GLU A 245 -14.84 -0.55 1.70
CA GLU A 245 -16.04 -1.27 1.26
C GLU A 245 -16.98 -1.58 2.44
N GLY A 246 -16.42 -1.96 3.59
CA GLY A 246 -17.17 -2.14 4.83
C GLY A 246 -17.79 -0.85 5.37
N GLN A 247 -17.19 0.30 5.07
CA GLN A 247 -17.71 1.63 5.40
C GLN A 247 -18.57 2.25 4.28
N GLY A 248 -18.97 1.43 3.31
CA GLY A 248 -19.93 1.81 2.28
C GLY A 248 -19.38 2.58 1.10
N PHE A 249 -18.06 2.62 0.92
CA PHE A 249 -17.46 3.11 -0.31
C PHE A 249 -17.66 2.09 -1.44
N ALA A 250 -17.91 2.59 -2.64
CA ALA A 250 -17.93 1.82 -3.88
C ALA A 250 -16.67 2.13 -4.71
N ILE A 251 -16.25 1.17 -5.52
CA ILE A 251 -15.19 1.38 -6.51
C ILE A 251 -15.80 2.08 -7.71
N VAL A 252 -15.21 3.20 -8.11
CA VAL A 252 -15.65 3.96 -9.30
C VAL A 252 -14.67 3.84 -10.47
N ASP A 253 -13.38 3.56 -10.19
CA ASP A 253 -12.36 3.32 -11.20
C ASP A 253 -11.16 2.59 -10.54
N GLN A 254 -10.33 1.94 -11.35
CA GLN A 254 -9.16 1.16 -10.92
C GLN A 254 -7.95 1.49 -11.80
N LEU A 255 -6.76 1.43 -11.18
CA LEU A 255 -5.47 1.43 -11.85
C LEU A 255 -4.66 0.21 -11.41
N ASP A 256 -4.07 -0.50 -12.37
CA ASP A 256 -3.13 -1.58 -12.08
C ASP A 256 -1.75 -0.97 -11.83
N THR A 257 -1.35 -0.95 -10.56
CA THR A 257 -0.19 -0.23 -10.06
C THR A 257 1.01 -1.15 -9.88
N GLY A 258 1.46 -1.80 -10.96
CA GLY A 258 2.68 -2.62 -10.99
C GLY A 258 2.85 -3.54 -9.76
N ARG A 259 4.09 -3.68 -9.28
CA ARG A 259 4.43 -4.41 -8.05
C ARG A 259 5.18 -3.49 -7.12
N PHE A 260 4.71 -3.31 -5.88
CA PHE A 260 5.48 -2.67 -4.83
C PHE A 260 5.72 -3.67 -3.71
N ALA A 261 6.99 -3.90 -3.38
CA ALA A 261 7.40 -4.76 -2.27
C ALA A 261 6.74 -6.17 -2.30
N GLY A 262 7.38 -7.10 -3.01
CA GLY A 262 6.95 -8.50 -3.09
C GLY A 262 6.44 -8.89 -4.48
N ASP A 263 5.89 -10.10 -4.56
CA ASP A 263 5.48 -10.73 -5.83
C ASP A 263 3.99 -10.51 -6.17
N GLU A 264 3.23 -9.79 -5.34
CA GLU A 264 1.82 -9.51 -5.62
C GLU A 264 1.65 -8.20 -6.37
N PRO A 265 0.89 -8.19 -7.49
CA PRO A 265 0.49 -6.95 -8.14
C PRO A 265 -0.34 -6.09 -7.20
N ILE A 266 0.01 -4.81 -7.07
CA ILE A 266 -0.82 -3.85 -6.36
C ILE A 266 -1.76 -3.19 -7.36
N ALA A 267 -3.04 -3.12 -7.02
CA ALA A 267 -4.04 -2.32 -7.70
C ALA A 267 -4.49 -1.19 -6.77
N ALA A 268 -4.64 0.01 -7.35
CA ALA A 268 -5.19 1.17 -6.69
C ALA A 268 -6.63 1.40 -7.14
N TYR A 269 -7.52 1.59 -6.19
CA TYR A 269 -8.95 1.75 -6.41
C TYR A 269 -9.36 3.15 -6.02
N LEU A 270 -9.98 3.89 -6.95
CA LEU A 270 -10.70 5.10 -6.57
C LEU A 270 -11.99 4.68 -5.94
N MET A 271 -12.10 4.98 -4.66
CA MET A 271 -13.22 4.61 -3.84
C MET A 271 -14.00 5.85 -3.47
N TRP A 272 -15.32 5.79 -3.63
CA TRP A 272 -16.22 6.91 -3.42
C TRP A 272 -17.41 6.49 -2.58
N ARG A 273 -17.80 7.36 -1.66
CA ARG A 273 -19.02 7.25 -0.89
C ARG A 273 -19.84 8.53 -1.05
N PRO A 274 -20.99 8.49 -1.76
CA PRO A 274 -21.88 9.64 -1.85
C PRO A 274 -22.63 9.91 -0.54
N PHE A 275 -22.95 11.18 -0.28
CA PHE A 275 -23.87 11.58 0.80
C PHE A 275 -25.32 11.71 0.34
N SER A 276 -25.57 11.80 -0.97
CA SER A 276 -26.89 11.84 -1.58
C SER A 276 -26.94 10.99 -2.85
N GLU A 277 -28.14 10.59 -3.25
CA GLU A 277 -28.35 9.81 -4.49
C GLU A 277 -27.98 10.60 -5.76
N ASP A 278 -28.08 11.93 -5.71
CA ASP A 278 -27.80 12.82 -6.85
C ASP A 278 -26.31 13.20 -6.99
N ALA A 279 -25.46 12.79 -6.04
CA ALA A 279 -24.04 13.14 -6.05
C ALA A 279 -23.34 12.52 -7.28
N ALA A 280 -22.48 13.28 -7.94
CA ALA A 280 -21.76 12.80 -9.12
C ALA A 280 -20.51 11.97 -8.73
N PRO A 281 -20.25 10.83 -9.38
CA PRO A 281 -19.06 10.03 -9.10
C PRO A 281 -17.79 10.79 -9.50
N PRO A 282 -16.72 10.72 -8.70
CA PRO A 282 -15.44 11.32 -9.05
C PRO A 282 -14.75 10.56 -10.17
N THR A 283 -13.84 11.24 -10.85
CA THR A 283 -12.88 10.60 -11.77
C THR A 283 -11.46 11.02 -11.41
N TRP A 284 -10.46 10.24 -11.80
CA TRP A 284 -9.09 10.65 -11.62
C TRP A 284 -8.66 11.65 -12.70
N ASN A 285 -7.83 12.62 -12.34
CA ASN A 285 -7.05 13.35 -13.33
C ASN A 285 -5.78 12.56 -13.67
N ARG A 286 -5.90 11.60 -14.60
CA ARG A 286 -4.80 10.69 -14.97
C ARG A 286 -3.52 11.40 -15.43
N GLU A 287 -3.65 12.57 -16.07
CA GLU A 287 -2.50 13.39 -16.47
C GLU A 287 -1.75 13.95 -15.25
N GLN A 288 -2.48 14.53 -14.29
CA GLN A 288 -1.88 15.05 -13.06
C GLN A 288 -1.37 13.94 -12.14
N LEU A 289 -1.98 12.75 -12.16
CA LEU A 289 -1.42 11.61 -11.42
C LEU A 289 -0.02 11.30 -11.92
N ARG A 290 0.23 11.28 -13.23
CA ARG A 290 1.56 10.98 -13.79
C ARG A 290 2.63 11.97 -13.34
N VAL A 291 2.26 13.23 -13.15
CA VAL A 291 3.14 14.25 -12.56
C VAL A 291 3.33 13.98 -11.07
N GLY A 292 2.23 13.70 -10.37
CA GLY A 292 2.16 13.38 -8.95
C GLY A 292 2.50 14.56 -8.03
N ILE A 293 2.04 14.48 -6.80
CA ILE A 293 2.47 15.36 -5.71
C ILE A 293 3.01 14.46 -4.61
N ASP A 294 4.28 14.65 -4.24
CA ASP A 294 4.86 13.95 -3.11
C ASP A 294 4.41 14.62 -1.81
N PHE A 295 3.60 13.93 -1.00
CA PHE A 295 3.02 14.48 0.23
C PHE A 295 3.40 13.73 1.50
N CYS A 296 3.89 12.50 1.35
CA CYS A 296 4.27 11.63 2.46
C CYS A 296 5.63 10.97 2.20
N PRO A 297 6.72 11.47 2.82
CA PRO A 297 8.06 10.89 2.66
C PRO A 297 8.17 9.47 3.25
N ALA A 298 7.34 9.12 4.23
CA ALA A 298 7.33 7.78 4.82
C ALA A 298 6.70 6.72 3.91
N TYR A 299 5.79 7.13 3.02
CA TYR A 299 5.05 6.25 2.11
C TYR A 299 5.07 6.83 0.69
N PRO A 300 6.26 6.95 0.08
CA PRO A 300 6.40 7.69 -1.15
C PRO A 300 5.65 7.02 -2.32
N TRP A 301 5.29 5.74 -2.23
CA TRP A 301 4.40 5.02 -3.15
C TRP A 301 2.94 5.48 -3.15
N MET A 302 2.50 6.26 -2.15
CA MET A 302 1.15 6.84 -2.13
C MET A 302 0.97 8.00 -3.12
N THR A 303 2.01 8.37 -3.86
CA THR A 303 1.97 9.54 -4.75
C THR A 303 1.48 9.10 -6.12
N GLY A 304 0.64 9.93 -6.75
CA GLY A 304 0.04 9.62 -8.06
C GLY A 304 1.08 9.19 -9.09
N LYS A 305 2.29 9.78 -9.03
CA LYS A 305 3.42 9.49 -9.94
C LYS A 305 3.84 8.02 -9.85
N ARG A 306 3.69 7.42 -8.67
CA ARG A 306 4.10 6.04 -8.42
C ARG A 306 3.01 5.03 -8.79
N LEU A 307 1.74 5.41 -8.78
CA LEU A 307 0.64 4.53 -9.21
C LEU A 307 0.79 4.07 -10.68
N TYR A 308 1.47 4.83 -11.54
CA TYR A 308 1.72 4.46 -12.95
C TYR A 308 2.99 3.63 -13.17
N TRP A 309 3.55 3.04 -12.11
CA TRP A 309 4.73 2.18 -12.20
C TRP A 309 4.47 0.82 -12.90
N GLY A 310 3.31 0.61 -13.52
CA GLY A 310 2.99 -0.62 -14.27
C GLY A 310 3.05 -0.50 -15.80
N GLU A 311 2.67 0.64 -16.38
CA GLU A 311 2.16 0.64 -17.76
C GLU A 311 2.93 1.48 -18.79
N ASP A 312 3.73 2.48 -18.39
CA ASP A 312 4.30 3.46 -19.35
C ASP A 312 5.79 3.76 -19.12
N TYR A 313 6.62 2.72 -19.06
CA TYR A 313 8.06 2.92 -19.12
C TYR A 313 8.51 3.06 -20.56
N ALA A 314 8.85 4.27 -20.98
CA ALA A 314 9.54 4.46 -22.25
C ALA A 314 10.91 3.77 -22.23
N TYR A 315 11.57 3.68 -21.06
CA TYR A 315 12.86 3.01 -20.90
C TYR A 315 12.85 2.04 -19.72
N ARG A 316 13.56 0.93 -19.89
CA ARG A 316 13.97 0.05 -18.78
C ARG A 316 15.45 0.24 -18.51
N VAL A 317 15.85 0.08 -17.26
CA VAL A 317 17.24 0.13 -16.80
C VAL A 317 17.61 -1.15 -16.13
N ARG A 318 18.68 -1.78 -16.57
CA ARG A 318 19.23 -2.98 -15.96
C ARG A 318 20.58 -2.68 -15.33
N LEU A 319 20.78 -3.13 -14.10
CA LEU A 319 22.05 -3.01 -13.39
C LEU A 319 22.22 -4.09 -12.33
N VAL A 320 23.46 -4.27 -11.86
CA VAL A 320 23.78 -5.12 -10.72
C VAL A 320 23.70 -4.30 -9.44
N LYS A 321 22.88 -4.73 -8.48
CA LYS A 321 22.64 -4.01 -7.20
C LYS A 321 23.93 -3.80 -6.42
N GLU A 322 24.77 -4.83 -6.34
CA GLU A 322 26.06 -4.81 -5.64
C GLU A 322 27.08 -3.91 -6.35
N GLY A 323 26.81 -3.51 -7.59
CA GLY A 323 27.56 -2.51 -8.33
C GLY A 323 27.23 -1.06 -7.97
N LEU A 324 26.33 -0.82 -7.01
CA LEU A 324 25.94 0.51 -6.55
C LEU A 324 26.66 0.90 -5.26
N ARG A 325 27.32 2.07 -5.27
CA ARG A 325 27.87 2.73 -4.06
C ARG A 325 26.78 3.38 -3.20
N ARG A 326 25.58 3.54 -3.76
CA ARG A 326 24.39 4.15 -3.13
C ARG A 326 23.17 3.26 -3.43
N PRO A 327 22.93 2.20 -2.63
CA PRO A 327 21.83 1.28 -2.87
C PRO A 327 20.45 1.96 -2.74
N GLU A 328 20.37 3.11 -2.06
CA GLU A 328 19.16 3.92 -1.91
C GLU A 328 18.64 4.47 -3.25
N LEU A 329 19.45 4.41 -4.32
CA LEU A 329 18.98 4.69 -5.68
C LEU A 329 17.77 3.82 -6.06
N LEU A 330 17.74 2.57 -5.60
CA LEU A 330 16.66 1.63 -5.91
C LEU A 330 15.32 2.05 -5.29
N GLU A 331 15.32 2.93 -4.29
CA GLU A 331 14.11 3.46 -3.66
C GLU A 331 13.55 4.68 -4.42
N GLN A 332 14.38 5.26 -5.31
CA GLN A 332 14.07 6.45 -6.10
C GLN A 332 13.52 6.11 -7.49
N MET A 333 13.61 4.85 -7.90
CA MET A 333 13.19 4.37 -9.20
C MET A 333 12.29 3.14 -9.02
N PRO A 334 11.27 2.97 -9.87
CA PRO A 334 10.46 1.76 -9.82
C PRO A 334 11.28 0.54 -10.18
N VAL A 335 11.30 -0.46 -9.31
CA VAL A 335 11.86 -1.78 -9.62
C VAL A 335 10.78 -2.62 -10.30
N VAL A 336 11.02 -3.00 -11.56
CA VAL A 336 10.11 -3.80 -12.39
C VAL A 336 10.36 -5.29 -12.16
N ALA A 337 11.63 -5.69 -12.05
CA ALA A 337 11.99 -7.08 -11.81
C ALA A 337 13.31 -7.17 -11.03
N THR A 338 13.45 -8.21 -10.22
CA THR A 338 14.70 -8.55 -9.55
C THR A 338 15.01 -10.02 -9.78
N ARG A 339 16.28 -10.35 -10.04
CA ARG A 339 16.75 -11.72 -10.15
C ARG A 339 18.03 -11.88 -9.35
N ARG A 340 18.02 -12.81 -8.40
CA ARG A 340 19.21 -13.17 -7.61
C ARG A 340 19.98 -14.28 -8.32
N ALA A 341 21.27 -14.08 -8.52
CA ALA A 341 22.20 -15.08 -9.05
C ALA A 341 23.49 -14.94 -8.24
N GLU A 342 23.75 -15.81 -7.28
CA GLU A 342 24.88 -15.59 -6.37
C GLU A 342 26.22 -15.53 -7.12
N PRO A 343 27.09 -14.53 -6.83
CA PRO A 343 27.04 -13.57 -5.72
C PRO A 343 26.32 -12.22 -5.98
N TRP A 344 25.58 -12.06 -7.07
CA TRP A 344 24.99 -10.78 -7.47
C TRP A 344 23.45 -10.78 -7.56
N THR A 345 22.88 -9.57 -7.60
CA THR A 345 21.46 -9.33 -7.76
C THR A 345 21.25 -8.39 -8.95
N LEU A 346 20.62 -8.91 -10.00
CA LEU A 346 20.25 -8.12 -11.17
C LEU A 346 18.91 -7.44 -10.92
N VAL A 347 18.89 -6.11 -11.11
CA VAL A 347 17.69 -5.29 -10.90
C VAL A 347 17.33 -4.62 -12.21
N GLU A 348 16.06 -4.73 -12.57
CA GLU A 348 15.47 -4.01 -13.69
C GLU A 348 14.51 -2.95 -13.16
N MET A 349 14.66 -1.72 -13.63
CA MET A 349 13.87 -0.57 -13.23
C MET A 349 13.17 0.05 -14.43
N GLY A 350 12.05 0.72 -14.18
CA GLY A 350 11.28 1.42 -15.20
C GLY A 350 11.49 2.92 -15.15
N LEU A 351 11.46 3.59 -16.31
CA LEU A 351 11.61 5.04 -16.43
C LEU A 351 10.69 5.65 -17.50
N PRO A 352 10.02 6.78 -17.21
CA PRO A 352 9.40 7.59 -18.24
C PRO A 352 10.48 8.32 -19.07
N ALA A 353 10.16 8.64 -20.33
CA ALA A 353 11.09 9.31 -21.25
C ALA A 353 11.58 10.68 -20.71
N SER A 354 10.70 11.41 -20.01
CA SER A 354 11.02 12.71 -19.41
C SER A 354 12.16 12.64 -18.39
N ASP A 355 12.31 11.50 -17.71
CA ASP A 355 13.24 11.35 -16.59
C ASP A 355 14.58 10.74 -17.04
N LEU A 356 14.70 10.33 -18.32
CA LEU A 356 15.86 9.59 -18.85
C LEU A 356 17.19 10.27 -18.53
N LYS A 357 17.31 11.56 -18.87
CA LYS A 357 18.57 12.31 -18.68
C LYS A 357 18.98 12.38 -17.20
N GLN A 358 18.01 12.64 -16.31
CA GLN A 358 18.28 12.73 -14.87
C GLN A 358 18.59 11.35 -14.28
N ALA A 359 17.90 10.30 -14.76
CA ALA A 359 18.14 8.93 -14.34
C ALA A 359 19.53 8.44 -14.74
N ILE A 360 19.99 8.73 -15.96
CA ILE A 360 21.37 8.42 -16.39
C ILE A 360 22.38 9.07 -15.46
N ALA A 361 22.24 10.38 -15.18
CA ALA A 361 23.16 11.09 -14.28
C ALA A 361 23.16 10.49 -12.85
N ARG A 362 21.98 10.14 -12.32
CA ARG A 362 21.85 9.47 -11.02
C ARG A 362 22.56 8.11 -11.01
N VAL A 363 22.27 7.27 -12.00
CA VAL A 363 22.89 5.93 -12.14
C VAL A 363 24.41 6.04 -12.31
N GLN A 364 24.91 6.91 -13.19
CA GLN A 364 26.36 7.16 -13.33
C GLN A 364 27.00 7.52 -11.99
N SER A 365 26.36 8.43 -11.25
CA SER A 365 26.81 8.87 -9.94
C SER A 365 26.58 7.83 -8.83
N ALA A 366 25.94 6.69 -9.10
CA ALA A 366 25.70 5.64 -8.12
C ALA A 366 26.55 4.39 -8.40
N LEU A 367 27.02 4.19 -9.62
CA LEU A 367 27.84 3.03 -9.98
C LEU A 367 29.23 3.09 -9.32
N ILE A 368 29.72 1.92 -8.90
CA ILE A 368 31.10 1.73 -8.43
C ILE A 368 32.05 1.84 -9.63
N ALA A 369 33.12 2.62 -9.45
CA ALA A 369 34.12 2.85 -10.49
C ALA A 369 35.19 1.77 -10.54
N GLU A 370 35.56 1.17 -9.41
CA GLU A 370 36.60 0.14 -9.31
C GLU A 370 36.20 -0.91 -8.25
N PRO A 371 35.96 -2.18 -8.64
CA PRO A 371 35.84 -2.65 -10.01
C PRO A 371 34.70 -1.92 -10.76
N THR A 372 34.84 -1.70 -12.06
CA THR A 372 33.86 -0.91 -12.82
C THR A 372 32.59 -1.72 -13.03
N TYR A 373 31.46 -1.16 -12.62
CA TYR A 373 30.13 -1.66 -12.99
C TYR A 373 29.50 -0.77 -14.07
N TYR A 374 28.45 -1.29 -14.70
CA TYR A 374 27.69 -0.56 -15.70
C TYR A 374 26.18 -0.81 -15.54
N ALA A 375 25.40 0.04 -16.19
CA ALA A 375 23.97 -0.12 -16.35
C ALA A 375 23.61 -0.03 -17.84
N VAL A 376 22.49 -0.63 -18.22
CA VAL A 376 21.96 -0.56 -19.59
C VAL A 376 20.56 -0.01 -19.54
N PHE A 377 20.36 1.12 -20.17
CA PHE A 377 19.05 1.68 -20.45
C PHE A 377 18.62 1.18 -21.83
N TYR A 378 17.38 0.79 -22.00
CA TYR A 378 16.86 0.39 -23.30
C TYR A 378 15.41 0.79 -23.43
N GLU A 379 15.03 1.25 -24.62
CA GLU A 379 13.67 1.64 -24.92
C GLU A 379 12.74 0.41 -24.81
N ALA A 380 11.61 0.56 -24.12
CA ALA A 380 10.65 -0.52 -23.99
C ALA A 380 9.88 -0.74 -25.30
N GLY A 381 9.36 -1.95 -25.49
CA GLY A 381 8.65 -2.33 -26.72
C GLY A 381 9.58 -2.45 -27.93
N ASP A 382 9.13 -1.93 -29.08
CA ASP A 382 9.81 -2.05 -30.38
C ASP A 382 10.87 -0.97 -30.64
N GLY A 383 11.07 -0.05 -29.68
CA GLY A 383 12.13 0.96 -29.75
C GLY A 383 13.52 0.33 -29.90
N ASP A 384 14.41 0.96 -30.66
CA ASP A 384 15.74 0.41 -30.93
C ASP A 384 16.85 1.09 -30.10
N GLU A 385 16.54 2.18 -29.40
CA GLU A 385 17.56 2.90 -28.63
C GLU A 385 18.00 2.13 -27.37
N MET A 386 19.31 2.08 -27.17
CA MET A 386 19.95 1.61 -25.95
C MET A 386 21.05 2.58 -25.50
N ILE A 387 21.28 2.66 -24.19
CA ILE A 387 22.31 3.50 -23.60
C ILE A 387 23.09 2.67 -22.58
N VAL A 388 24.35 2.40 -22.87
CA VAL A 388 25.27 1.74 -21.95
C VAL A 388 25.94 2.80 -21.10
N VAL A 389 25.77 2.69 -19.78
CA VAL A 389 26.15 3.72 -18.82
C VAL A 389 27.21 3.17 -17.87
N TYR A 390 28.40 3.76 -17.94
CA TYR A 390 29.51 3.58 -17.02
C TYR A 390 29.64 4.80 -16.10
N PRO A 391 30.35 4.71 -14.95
CA PRO A 391 30.50 5.80 -13.98
C PRO A 391 30.95 7.16 -14.56
N TYR A 392 31.74 7.17 -15.64
CA TYR A 392 32.31 8.38 -16.24
C TYR A 392 32.02 8.52 -17.73
N ARG A 393 31.20 7.62 -18.31
CA ARG A 393 30.96 7.61 -19.76
C ARG A 393 29.63 6.93 -20.08
N GLU A 394 28.97 7.40 -21.12
CA GLU A 394 27.82 6.73 -21.70
C GLU A 394 28.02 6.50 -23.20
N TYR A 395 27.38 5.47 -23.72
CA TYR A 395 27.37 5.12 -25.13
C TYR A 395 25.94 4.89 -25.57
N ARG A 396 25.46 5.67 -26.55
CA ARG A 396 24.18 5.42 -27.23
C ARG A 396 24.42 4.41 -28.34
N VAL A 397 23.72 3.29 -28.26
CA VAL A 397 23.82 2.15 -29.17
C VAL A 397 22.40 1.69 -29.54
N THR A 398 22.29 0.64 -30.35
CA THR A 398 21.00 0.04 -30.72
C THR A 398 20.87 -1.39 -30.20
N LYS A 399 19.77 -2.08 -30.47
CA LYS A 399 19.65 -3.53 -30.17
C LYS A 399 20.55 -4.38 -31.06
N ASP A 400 21.07 -3.84 -32.17
CA ASP A 400 22.06 -4.49 -33.01
C ASP A 400 23.46 -4.50 -32.35
N PRO A 401 24.03 -5.68 -32.03
CA PRO A 401 25.36 -5.82 -31.45
C PRO A 401 26.49 -5.16 -32.24
N ALA A 402 26.31 -4.95 -33.55
CA ALA A 402 27.30 -4.27 -34.38
C ALA A 402 27.58 -2.82 -33.91
N THR A 403 26.60 -2.21 -33.22
CA THR A 403 26.72 -0.84 -32.68
C THR A 403 27.42 -0.76 -31.33
N TRP A 404 27.70 -1.90 -30.68
CA TRP A 404 28.20 -1.94 -29.29
C TRP A 404 29.72 -1.78 -29.16
N ARG A 405 30.44 -1.75 -30.28
CA ARG A 405 31.92 -1.86 -30.33
C ARG A 405 32.64 -0.93 -29.35
N ASP A 406 32.26 0.34 -29.29
CA ASP A 406 32.94 1.32 -28.43
C ASP A 406 32.63 1.13 -26.95
N ALA A 407 31.38 0.76 -26.62
CA ALA A 407 30.98 0.43 -25.25
C ALA A 407 31.71 -0.83 -24.77
N LEU A 408 31.76 -1.89 -25.59
CA LEU A 408 32.46 -3.14 -25.29
C LEU A 408 33.95 -2.89 -25.04
N ARG A 409 34.62 -2.16 -25.95
CA ARG A 409 36.04 -1.82 -25.79
C ARG A 409 36.30 -1.11 -24.47
N TYR A 410 35.45 -0.14 -24.10
CA TYR A 410 35.60 0.56 -22.82
C TYR A 410 35.40 -0.35 -21.61
N GLY A 411 34.43 -1.26 -21.65
CA GLY A 411 34.24 -2.25 -20.60
C GLY A 411 35.45 -3.18 -20.43
N LEU A 412 36.00 -3.67 -21.54
CA LEU A 412 37.20 -4.51 -21.56
C LEU A 412 38.43 -3.77 -21.02
N ASP A 413 38.62 -2.50 -21.41
CA ASP A 413 39.69 -1.64 -20.89
C ASP A 413 39.56 -1.41 -19.36
N LYS A 414 38.34 -1.52 -18.82
CA LYS A 414 38.02 -1.47 -17.39
C LYS A 414 38.05 -2.84 -16.70
N GLN A 415 38.58 -3.86 -17.38
CA GLN A 415 38.74 -5.22 -16.87
C GLN A 415 37.41 -5.91 -16.50
N ILE A 416 36.29 -5.47 -17.09
CA ILE A 416 35.03 -6.20 -16.99
C ILE A 416 35.15 -7.45 -17.88
N PRO A 417 34.89 -8.66 -17.36
CA PRO A 417 34.94 -9.87 -18.16
C PRO A 417 34.04 -9.77 -19.40
N GLU A 418 34.54 -10.22 -20.55
CA GLU A 418 33.78 -10.17 -21.82
C GLU A 418 32.42 -10.89 -21.70
N ALA A 419 32.38 -12.00 -20.96
CA ALA A 419 31.16 -12.76 -20.70
C ALA A 419 30.08 -11.94 -19.98
N GLU A 420 30.48 -10.94 -19.18
CA GLU A 420 29.60 -10.05 -18.42
C GLU A 420 29.19 -8.81 -19.21
N LEU A 421 29.84 -8.48 -20.34
CA LEU A 421 29.52 -7.33 -21.20
C LEU A 421 28.39 -7.64 -22.18
N ARG A 422 27.22 -8.01 -21.64
CA ARG A 422 26.02 -8.33 -22.43
C ARG A 422 24.98 -7.24 -22.29
N PHE A 423 24.79 -6.45 -23.34
CA PHE A 423 23.80 -5.37 -23.34
C PHE A 423 22.39 -5.82 -23.74
N SER A 424 22.20 -7.10 -24.09
CA SER A 424 20.95 -7.61 -24.68
C SER A 424 19.69 -7.23 -23.87
N PRO A 425 18.69 -6.58 -24.50
CA PRO A 425 17.51 -6.04 -23.83
C PRO A 425 16.42 -7.09 -23.57
N ILE A 426 16.76 -8.38 -23.47
CA ILE A 426 15.77 -9.44 -23.19
C ILE A 426 15.21 -9.21 -21.79
N PRO A 427 13.91 -8.89 -21.62
CA PRO A 427 13.32 -8.63 -20.30
C PRO A 427 13.57 -9.80 -19.35
N LEU A 428 13.83 -9.52 -18.07
CA LEU A 428 14.15 -10.58 -17.10
C LEU A 428 13.03 -11.61 -16.91
N GLU A 429 11.79 -11.21 -17.13
CA GLU A 429 10.63 -12.11 -17.09
C GLU A 429 10.61 -13.13 -18.24
N LYS A 430 11.27 -12.81 -19.36
CA LYS A 430 11.22 -13.58 -20.62
C LYS A 430 12.52 -14.33 -20.92
N ASP A 431 13.43 -14.42 -19.96
CA ASP A 431 14.66 -15.22 -20.06
C ASP A 431 14.54 -16.52 -19.24
N PRO A 432 13.97 -17.60 -19.82
CA PRO A 432 13.69 -18.86 -19.13
C PRO A 432 14.94 -19.74 -18.92
N GLY A 433 16.10 -19.34 -19.45
CA GLY A 433 17.26 -20.23 -19.57
C GLY A 433 18.33 -20.09 -18.50
N GLY A 434 18.29 -19.07 -17.65
CA GLY A 434 19.36 -18.82 -16.67
C GLY A 434 20.75 -18.56 -17.26
N ARG A 435 20.89 -18.54 -18.60
CA ARG A 435 22.16 -18.36 -19.33
C ARG A 435 22.64 -16.91 -19.35
N ALA A 436 22.06 -16.04 -18.53
CA ALA A 436 22.39 -14.62 -18.56
C ALA A 436 23.79 -14.33 -18.00
N LEU A 437 24.37 -15.21 -17.17
CA LEU A 437 25.68 -15.02 -16.54
C LEU A 437 26.45 -16.34 -16.28
N GLU A 438 26.28 -17.37 -17.12
CA GLU A 438 27.26 -18.46 -17.24
C GLU A 438 28.26 -18.17 -18.38
#